data_AF-A0AA35TQW7-F1
#
_entry.id   AF-A0AA35TQW7-F1
#
_cell.length_a   1.000
_cell.length_b   1.000
_cell.length_c   1.000
_cell.angle_alpha   90.00
_cell.angle_beta   90.00
_cell.angle_gamma   90.00
#
_symmetry.space_group_name_H-M   'P 1'
#
loop_
_entity.id
_entity.type
_entity.pdbx_description
1 polymer ?
#
loop_
_entity_poly.entity_id
_entity_poly.type
_entity_poly.pdbx_seq_one_letter_code
_entity_poly.pdbx_strand_id
1 'polypeptide(L)'
;MLQTTNNVFNMTLYDYATPKALLAWQRVRLSNWLASDGEQWAFLLAQFNSGTYNNQYMVLDLNRVHINRSIDDGALWVVEQIPGYVGSGDETEILRDGYWASYNVPFFEKVYNMSGYPEVAEKVGPDATYQLCPRAKIFRRDQGNVKDMASMQYIMRYNDYTLDPYSEKDPMNAICSRGDLQEKPEAGGCYDTKVTDYFMAMKSTAWAENGPTHQGLSPFSWSKSGLTDPHLGQPDIFDFGFIEMTPHLP
;
A
#
# COMPACT_ATOMS: atom_id res chain seq x y z
N MET A 1 3.45 0.03 10.99
CA MET A 1 2.55 -0.86 10.23
C MET A 1 2.01 -0.10 9.04
N LEU A 2 2.12 -0.68 7.85
CA LEU A 2 1.57 -0.18 6.58
C LEU A 2 0.62 -1.23 6.00
N GLN A 3 -0.28 -0.84 5.08
CA GLN A 3 -1.13 -1.82 4.39
C GLN A 3 -1.49 -1.41 2.96
N THR A 4 -1.76 -2.40 2.11
CA THR A 4 -2.49 -2.23 0.84
C THR A 4 -3.62 -3.27 0.73
N THR A 5 -4.73 -2.90 0.10
CA THR A 5 -5.92 -3.77 0.00
C THR A 5 -5.80 -4.78 -1.12
N ASN A 6 -6.01 -6.06 -0.84
CA ASN A 6 -6.16 -7.09 -1.85
C ASN A 6 -7.64 -7.26 -2.22
N ASN A 7 -7.89 -7.68 -3.46
CA ASN A 7 -9.22 -8.11 -3.88
C ASN A 7 -9.48 -9.57 -3.49
N VAL A 8 -10.75 -9.93 -3.37
CA VAL A 8 -11.17 -11.33 -3.22
C VAL A 8 -12.20 -11.61 -4.30
N PHE A 9 -11.78 -12.27 -5.37
CA PHE A 9 -12.62 -12.59 -6.52
C PHE A 9 -13.41 -13.88 -6.34
N ASN A 10 -12.93 -14.77 -5.48
CA ASN A 10 -13.64 -15.98 -5.12
C ASN A 10 -14.85 -15.67 -4.22
N MET A 11 -16.02 -15.57 -4.85
CA MET A 11 -17.25 -15.16 -4.16
C MET A 11 -17.72 -16.15 -3.07
N THR A 12 -17.34 -17.43 -3.15
CA THR A 12 -17.74 -18.42 -2.13
C THR A 12 -17.06 -18.17 -0.79
N LEU A 13 -15.92 -17.45 -0.76
CA LEU A 13 -15.26 -17.09 0.49
C LEU A 13 -16.12 -16.16 1.35
N TYR A 14 -17.02 -15.37 0.76
CA TYR A 14 -17.88 -14.49 1.53
C TYR A 14 -18.90 -15.23 2.40
N ASP A 15 -19.11 -16.54 2.20
CA ASP A 15 -19.91 -17.36 3.12
C ASP A 15 -19.30 -17.46 4.53
N TYR A 16 -17.99 -17.19 4.66
CA TYR A 16 -17.31 -17.09 5.96
C TYR A 16 -17.53 -15.73 6.66
N ALA A 17 -18.06 -14.73 5.97
CA ALA A 17 -18.32 -13.42 6.57
C ALA A 17 -19.54 -13.50 7.49
N THR A 18 -19.37 -13.06 8.74
CA THR A 18 -20.41 -13.16 9.78
C THR A 18 -20.41 -11.92 10.67
N PRO A 19 -21.58 -11.49 11.18
CA PRO A 19 -21.63 -10.42 12.19
C PRO A 19 -21.02 -10.82 13.54
N LYS A 20 -20.75 -12.11 13.77
CA LYS A 20 -20.05 -12.61 14.97
C LYS A 20 -18.53 -12.60 14.79
N ALA A 21 -17.99 -11.47 14.33
CA ALA A 21 -16.57 -11.25 14.07
C ALA A 21 -16.18 -9.81 14.44
N LEU A 22 -14.88 -9.52 14.50
CA LEU A 22 -14.38 -8.16 14.68
C LEU A 22 -14.01 -7.54 13.33
N LEU A 23 -14.47 -6.32 13.09
CA LEU A 23 -14.13 -5.57 11.88
C LEU A 23 -12.62 -5.31 11.82
N ALA A 24 -12.07 -5.19 10.62
CA ALA A 24 -10.62 -4.99 10.43
C ALA A 24 -10.07 -3.83 11.25
N TRP A 25 -10.78 -2.69 11.32
CA TRP A 25 -10.32 -1.53 12.10
C TRP A 25 -10.22 -1.81 13.61
N GLN A 26 -11.09 -2.68 14.16
CA GLN A 26 -11.03 -3.08 15.57
C GLN A 26 -9.80 -3.95 15.83
N ARG A 27 -9.57 -4.93 14.95
CA ARG A 27 -8.45 -5.87 15.06
C ARG A 27 -7.11 -5.17 14.84
N VAL A 28 -7.01 -4.25 13.88
CA VAL A 28 -5.81 -3.43 13.66
C VAL A 28 -5.51 -2.56 14.89
N ARG A 29 -6.52 -1.92 15.49
CA ARG A 29 -6.34 -1.12 16.72
C ARG A 29 -5.84 -1.95 17.89
N LEU A 30 -6.42 -3.13 18.11
CA LEU A 30 -5.99 -4.04 19.18
C LEU A 30 -4.58 -4.56 18.95
N SER A 31 -4.25 -4.95 17.72
CA SER A 31 -2.92 -5.47 17.36
C SER A 31 -1.85 -4.39 17.53
N ASN A 32 -2.10 -3.15 17.08
CA ASN A 32 -1.19 -2.01 17.30
C ASN A 32 -0.99 -1.66 18.78
N TRP A 33 -1.97 -1.98 19.64
CA TRP A 33 -1.91 -1.65 21.06
C TRP A 33 -1.21 -2.73 21.90
N LEU A 34 -1.43 -4.00 21.56
CA LEU A 34 -1.06 -5.14 22.39
C LEU A 34 0.20 -5.87 21.91
N ALA A 35 0.56 -5.76 20.63
CA ALA A 35 1.70 -6.48 20.08
C ALA A 35 3.04 -5.86 20.51
N SER A 36 4.01 -6.70 20.87
CA SER A 36 5.40 -6.33 21.13
C SER A 36 6.32 -6.54 19.91
N ASP A 37 5.89 -7.32 18.93
CA ASP A 37 6.64 -7.64 17.72
C ASP A 37 5.70 -8.00 16.55
N GLY A 38 6.27 -8.27 15.38
CA GLY A 38 5.54 -8.61 14.15
C GLY A 38 4.74 -9.92 14.21
N GLU A 39 5.30 -10.95 14.85
CA GLU A 39 4.65 -12.27 15.00
C GLU A 39 3.39 -12.16 15.87
N GLN A 40 3.52 -11.49 17.03
CA GLN A 40 2.40 -11.26 17.92
C GLN A 40 1.34 -10.37 17.26
N TRP A 41 1.76 -9.37 16.49
CA TRP A 41 0.83 -8.53 15.73
C TRP A 41 0.01 -9.37 14.74
N ALA A 42 0.66 -10.29 14.01
CA ALA A 42 -0.01 -11.21 13.09
C ALA A 42 -1.01 -12.13 13.83
N PHE A 43 -0.57 -12.73 14.95
CA PHE A 43 -1.40 -13.58 15.79
C PHE A 43 -2.67 -12.87 16.28
N LEU A 44 -2.53 -11.63 16.76
CA LEU A 44 -3.63 -10.81 17.26
C LEU A 44 -4.59 -10.40 16.14
N LEU A 45 -4.07 -10.01 14.97
CA LEU A 45 -4.89 -9.63 13.83
C LEU A 45 -5.77 -10.80 13.35
N ALA A 46 -5.26 -12.03 13.42
CA ALA A 46 -5.98 -13.22 12.97
C ALA A 46 -7.20 -13.58 13.85
N GLN A 47 -7.24 -13.10 15.10
CA GLN A 47 -8.34 -13.40 16.02
C GLN A 47 -9.64 -12.76 15.54
N PHE A 48 -10.73 -13.55 15.53
CA PHE A 48 -12.07 -13.10 15.13
C PHE A 48 -12.09 -12.41 13.75
N ASN A 49 -11.30 -12.91 12.80
CA ASN A 49 -11.25 -12.42 11.42
C ASN A 49 -12.66 -12.30 10.81
N SER A 50 -12.98 -11.13 10.29
CA SER A 50 -14.27 -10.83 9.65
C SER A 50 -14.30 -11.06 8.14
N GLY A 51 -13.15 -11.23 7.48
CA GLY A 51 -13.10 -11.25 6.02
C GLY A 51 -13.49 -9.93 5.35
N THR A 52 -13.48 -8.84 6.10
CA THR A 52 -13.76 -7.48 5.59
C THR A 52 -12.48 -6.66 5.57
N TYR A 53 -12.33 -5.76 4.60
CA TYR A 53 -11.12 -4.98 4.35
C TYR A 53 -9.87 -5.90 4.29
N ASN A 54 -9.87 -6.78 3.29
CA ASN A 54 -8.86 -7.82 3.09
C ASN A 54 -7.56 -7.19 2.57
N ASN A 55 -6.51 -7.20 3.38
CA ASN A 55 -5.28 -6.46 3.11
C ASN A 55 -4.06 -7.37 3.19
N GLN A 56 -2.97 -6.88 2.59
CA GLN A 56 -1.61 -7.18 3.00
C GLN A 56 -1.14 -6.10 3.99
N TYR A 57 -0.74 -6.51 5.18
CA TYR A 57 -0.15 -5.66 6.22
C TYR A 57 1.34 -5.92 6.30
N MET A 58 2.13 -4.86 6.45
CA MET A 58 3.57 -4.91 6.65
C MET A 58 3.90 -4.33 8.03
N VAL A 59 4.37 -5.18 8.93
CA VAL A 59 4.76 -4.83 10.30
C VAL A 59 6.28 -4.80 10.37
N LEU A 60 6.83 -3.60 10.29
CA LEU A 60 8.27 -3.34 10.42
C LEU A 60 8.60 -3.05 11.90
N ASP A 61 9.33 -3.95 12.55
CA ASP A 61 9.85 -3.79 13.91
C ASP A 61 11.24 -3.15 13.88
N LEU A 62 11.29 -1.85 14.18
CA LEU A 62 12.53 -1.08 14.15
C LEU A 62 13.53 -1.49 15.25
N ASN A 63 13.10 -2.18 16.31
CA ASN A 63 14.03 -2.66 17.34
C ASN A 63 14.97 -3.75 16.79
N ARG A 64 14.59 -4.38 15.67
CA ARG A 64 15.36 -5.41 14.96
C ARG A 64 16.15 -4.85 13.78
N VAL A 65 16.16 -3.53 13.60
CA VAL A 65 16.94 -2.86 12.55
C VAL A 65 18.14 -2.16 13.19
N HIS A 66 19.33 -2.63 12.83
CA HIS A 66 20.60 -2.08 13.30
C HIS A 66 21.35 -1.43 12.14
N ILE A 67 21.18 -0.11 12.00
CA ILE A 67 21.77 0.69 10.91
C ILE A 67 23.27 0.41 10.79
N ASN A 68 23.74 0.21 9.56
CA ASN A 68 25.13 -0.14 9.21
C ASN A 68 25.63 -1.47 9.80
N ARG A 69 24.73 -2.34 10.28
CA ARG A 69 25.12 -3.61 10.91
C ARG A 69 24.28 -4.79 10.43
N SER A 70 22.98 -4.81 10.73
CA SER A 70 22.11 -5.95 10.43
C SER A 70 20.64 -5.54 10.40
N ILE A 71 19.84 -6.36 9.72
CA ILE A 71 18.40 -6.41 9.85
C ILE A 71 18.13 -7.81 10.40
N ASP A 72 17.76 -7.93 11.66
CA ASP A 72 17.63 -9.22 12.35
C ASP A 72 16.29 -9.87 12.04
N ASP A 73 16.23 -11.22 12.07
CA ASP A 73 14.98 -11.96 11.79
C ASP A 73 13.82 -11.41 12.66
N GLY A 74 12.63 -11.34 12.10
CA GLY A 74 11.44 -10.73 12.67
C GLY A 74 11.33 -9.22 12.45
N ALA A 75 12.29 -8.58 11.76
CA ALA A 75 12.22 -7.15 11.45
C ALA A 75 11.04 -6.82 10.55
N LEU A 76 10.69 -7.68 9.58
CA LEU A 76 9.52 -7.49 8.73
C LEU A 76 8.61 -8.71 8.82
N TRP A 77 7.42 -8.53 9.38
CA TRP A 77 6.33 -9.49 9.28
C TRP A 77 5.30 -9.02 8.26
N VAL A 78 4.91 -9.93 7.37
CA VAL A 78 3.86 -9.69 6.38
C VAL A 78 2.66 -10.55 6.72
N VAL A 79 1.47 -9.94 6.67
CA VAL A 79 0.21 -10.60 7.04
C VAL A 79 -0.82 -10.34 5.96
N GLU A 80 -1.44 -11.38 5.43
CA GLU A 80 -2.50 -11.28 4.43
C GLU A 80 -3.78 -11.92 4.91
N GLN A 81 -4.86 -11.17 4.83
CA GLN A 81 -6.19 -11.60 5.27
C GLN A 81 -7.14 -11.75 4.09
N ILE A 82 -7.93 -12.82 4.12
CA ILE A 82 -9.14 -13.03 3.32
C ILE A 82 -10.26 -13.59 4.22
N PRO A 83 -11.52 -13.68 3.76
CA PRO A 83 -12.55 -14.38 4.53
C PRO A 83 -12.14 -15.82 4.84
N GLY A 84 -12.25 -16.22 6.11
CA GLY A 84 -11.94 -17.57 6.57
C GLY A 84 -10.44 -17.91 6.72
N TYR A 85 -9.51 -17.04 6.31
CA TYR A 85 -8.08 -17.33 6.39
C TYR A 85 -7.21 -16.09 6.58
N VAL A 86 -6.16 -16.23 7.40
CA VAL A 86 -5.08 -15.24 7.55
C VAL A 86 -3.76 -15.99 7.39
N GLY A 87 -2.96 -15.59 6.39
CA GLY A 87 -1.60 -16.06 6.20
C GLY A 87 -0.61 -15.02 6.73
N SER A 88 0.51 -15.45 7.29
CA SER A 88 1.56 -14.55 7.77
C SER A 88 2.93 -15.21 7.75
N GLY A 89 3.98 -14.40 7.62
CA GLY A 89 5.36 -14.86 7.60
C GLY A 89 6.34 -13.75 7.93
N ASP A 90 7.52 -14.16 8.38
CA ASP A 90 8.69 -13.29 8.49
C ASP A 90 9.34 -13.16 7.11
N GLU A 91 9.31 -11.95 6.56
CA GLU A 91 9.83 -11.62 5.22
C GLU A 91 11.11 -10.78 5.33
N THR A 92 11.80 -10.86 6.48
CA THR A 92 13.06 -10.14 6.70
C THR A 92 14.13 -10.53 5.70
N GLU A 93 14.17 -11.80 5.25
CA GLU A 93 15.12 -12.26 4.24
C GLU A 93 14.99 -11.47 2.94
N ILE A 94 13.75 -11.28 2.44
CA ILE A 94 13.49 -10.49 1.24
C ILE A 94 13.83 -9.01 1.46
N LEU A 95 13.52 -8.47 2.65
CA LEU A 95 13.86 -7.08 2.97
C LEU A 95 15.37 -6.83 2.91
N ARG A 96 16.20 -7.79 3.33
CA ARG A 96 17.67 -7.68 3.26
C ARG A 96 18.19 -7.56 1.84
N ASP A 97 17.49 -8.13 0.85
CA ASP A 97 17.85 -8.01 -0.57
C ASP A 97 17.60 -6.60 -1.13
N GLY A 98 16.83 -5.77 -0.41
CA GLY A 98 16.83 -4.31 -0.59
C GLY A 98 15.48 -3.65 -0.42
N TYR A 99 14.37 -4.36 -0.66
CA TYR A 99 13.04 -3.75 -0.59
C TYR A 99 11.91 -4.78 -0.40
N TRP A 100 10.81 -4.31 0.17
CA TRP A 100 9.50 -4.95 0.10
C TRP A 100 8.52 -4.00 -0.58
N ALA A 101 7.85 -4.45 -1.64
CA ALA A 101 6.83 -3.67 -2.35
C ALA A 101 5.45 -4.30 -2.20
N SER A 102 4.42 -3.46 -2.11
CA SER A 102 3.03 -3.87 -1.92
C SER A 102 2.12 -3.07 -2.86
N TYR A 103 1.25 -3.76 -3.60
CA TYR A 103 0.54 -3.18 -4.75
C TYR A 103 -0.78 -3.89 -5.06
N ASN A 104 -1.56 -4.23 -4.03
CA ASN A 104 -2.93 -4.79 -4.15
C ASN A 104 -3.03 -6.19 -4.81
N VAL A 105 -1.94 -6.96 -4.82
CA VAL A 105 -1.93 -8.36 -5.24
C VAL A 105 -1.32 -9.19 -4.10
N PRO A 106 -1.96 -10.30 -3.66
CA PRO A 106 -1.44 -11.12 -2.58
C PRO A 106 -0.08 -11.73 -2.91
N PHE A 107 0.84 -11.67 -1.95
CA PHE A 107 2.17 -12.27 -2.01
C PHE A 107 2.13 -13.76 -1.70
N PHE A 108 1.42 -14.17 -0.64
CA PHE A 108 1.40 -15.57 -0.25
C PHE A 108 0.60 -16.37 -1.27
N GLU A 109 1.24 -17.34 -1.91
CA GLU A 109 0.64 -18.15 -3.00
C GLU A 109 -0.72 -18.74 -2.60
N LYS A 110 -0.85 -19.23 -1.36
CA LYS A 110 -2.12 -19.74 -0.85
C LYS A 110 -3.22 -18.67 -0.80
N VAL A 111 -2.90 -17.45 -0.39
CA VAL A 111 -3.87 -16.34 -0.36
C VAL A 111 -4.22 -15.90 -1.78
N TYR A 112 -3.23 -15.79 -2.67
CA TYR A 112 -3.40 -15.50 -4.09
C TYR A 112 -4.37 -16.51 -4.75
N ASN A 113 -4.11 -17.80 -4.57
CA ASN A 113 -4.92 -18.89 -5.11
C ASN A 113 -6.33 -18.92 -4.52
N MET A 114 -6.48 -18.86 -3.19
CA MET A 114 -7.79 -18.89 -2.54
C MET A 114 -8.67 -17.71 -2.97
N SER A 115 -8.06 -16.54 -3.19
CA SER A 115 -8.75 -15.31 -3.57
C SER A 115 -9.22 -15.28 -5.02
N GLY A 116 -8.85 -16.26 -5.85
CA GLY A 116 -9.27 -16.35 -7.26
C GLY A 116 -8.47 -15.49 -8.23
N TYR A 117 -7.24 -15.09 -7.88
CA TYR A 117 -6.38 -14.36 -8.81
C TYR A 117 -5.91 -15.20 -10.02
N PRO A 118 -5.63 -16.52 -9.92
CA PRO A 118 -5.28 -17.33 -11.09
C PRO A 118 -6.31 -17.23 -12.22
N GLU A 119 -7.59 -17.32 -11.90
CA GLU A 119 -8.70 -17.25 -12.86
C GLU A 119 -8.86 -15.84 -13.45
N VAL A 120 -8.53 -14.80 -12.68
CA VAL A 120 -8.49 -13.43 -13.21
C VAL A 120 -7.32 -13.28 -14.17
N ALA A 121 -6.12 -13.72 -13.80
CA ALA A 121 -4.92 -13.64 -14.63
C ALA A 121 -5.08 -14.41 -15.95
N GLU A 122 -5.76 -15.56 -15.95
CA GLU A 122 -6.08 -16.29 -17.18
C GLU A 122 -6.96 -15.47 -18.14
N LYS A 123 -7.87 -14.65 -17.60
CA LYS A 123 -8.82 -13.84 -18.39
C LYS A 123 -8.23 -12.51 -18.86
N VAL A 124 -7.51 -11.80 -18.00
CA VAL A 124 -7.06 -10.41 -18.25
C VAL A 124 -5.57 -10.31 -18.54
N GLY A 125 -4.83 -11.41 -18.39
CA GLY A 125 -3.42 -11.49 -18.72
C GLY A 125 -2.47 -11.25 -17.53
N PRO A 126 -1.16 -11.20 -17.82
CA PRO A 126 -0.10 -11.21 -16.81
C PRO A 126 -0.11 -9.98 -15.89
N ASP A 127 -0.71 -8.87 -16.31
CA ASP A 127 -0.75 -7.63 -15.53
C ASP A 127 -1.64 -7.70 -14.28
N ALA A 128 -2.44 -8.78 -14.13
CA ALA A 128 -3.13 -9.10 -12.88
C ALA A 128 -2.32 -9.99 -11.91
N THR A 129 -1.13 -10.45 -12.30
CA THR A 129 -0.29 -11.34 -11.48
C THR A 129 0.62 -10.56 -10.54
N TYR A 130 1.03 -11.19 -9.44
CA TYR A 130 1.90 -10.56 -8.44
C TYR A 130 3.21 -10.03 -9.04
N GLN A 131 3.87 -10.82 -9.89
CA GLN A 131 5.18 -10.47 -10.42
C GLN A 131 5.12 -9.47 -11.59
N LEU A 132 4.04 -9.46 -12.38
CA LEU A 132 4.00 -8.76 -13.67
C LEU A 132 3.01 -7.59 -13.74
N CYS A 133 2.28 -7.29 -12.67
CA CYS A 133 1.46 -6.07 -12.65
C CYS A 133 2.33 -4.81 -12.85
N PRO A 134 1.78 -3.71 -13.41
CA PRO A 134 2.53 -2.48 -13.70
C PRO A 134 3.38 -1.99 -12.52
N ARG A 135 2.80 -1.92 -11.33
CA ARG A 135 3.51 -1.48 -10.11
C ARG A 135 4.62 -2.42 -9.70
N ALA A 136 4.45 -3.74 -9.83
CA ALA A 136 5.52 -4.71 -9.59
C ALA A 136 6.69 -4.50 -10.55
N LYS A 137 6.40 -4.27 -11.84
CA LYS A 137 7.41 -3.99 -12.88
C LYS A 137 8.16 -2.68 -12.58
N ILE A 138 7.45 -1.61 -12.24
CA ILE A 138 8.03 -0.30 -11.89
C ILE A 138 8.89 -0.39 -10.62
N PHE A 139 8.38 -0.96 -9.52
CA PHE A 139 9.17 -1.11 -8.29
C PHE A 139 10.42 -1.96 -8.52
N ARG A 140 10.31 -3.07 -9.27
CA ARG A 140 11.47 -3.93 -9.57
C ARG A 140 12.55 -3.17 -10.35
N ARG A 141 12.16 -2.28 -11.27
CA ARG A 141 13.09 -1.45 -12.06
C ARG A 141 13.71 -0.34 -11.20
N ASP A 142 12.91 0.34 -10.38
CA ASP A 142 13.26 1.67 -9.88
C ASP A 142 13.58 1.73 -8.37
N GLN A 143 13.24 0.70 -7.58
CA GLN A 143 13.51 0.71 -6.13
C GLN A 143 14.99 0.99 -5.83
N GLY A 144 15.90 0.48 -6.67
CA GLY A 144 17.34 0.65 -6.51
C GLY A 144 17.81 2.09 -6.70
N ASN A 145 16.96 2.99 -7.20
CA ASN A 145 17.25 4.42 -7.33
C ASN A 145 16.91 5.22 -6.06
N VAL A 146 16.24 4.60 -5.08
CA VAL A 146 15.99 5.24 -3.77
C VAL A 146 17.28 5.22 -2.95
N LYS A 147 17.81 6.40 -2.64
CA LYS A 147 19.06 6.61 -1.88
C LYS A 147 18.90 7.50 -0.66
N ASP A 148 17.79 8.23 -0.60
CA ASP A 148 17.51 9.22 0.43
C ASP A 148 16.00 9.49 0.51
N MET A 149 15.61 10.39 1.41
CA MET A 149 14.20 10.79 1.59
C MET A 149 13.60 11.40 0.32
N ALA A 150 14.34 12.23 -0.42
CA ALA A 150 13.83 12.90 -1.61
C ALA A 150 13.53 11.90 -2.75
N SER A 151 14.44 10.94 -2.96
CA SER A 151 14.23 9.85 -3.94
C SER A 151 13.14 8.86 -3.50
N MET A 152 12.95 8.64 -2.19
CA MET A 152 11.82 7.87 -1.68
C MET A 152 10.47 8.60 -1.89
N GLN A 153 10.43 9.91 -1.64
CA GLN A 153 9.26 10.74 -1.97
C GLN A 153 8.97 10.68 -3.48
N TYR A 154 10.00 10.81 -4.32
CA TYR A 154 9.87 10.77 -5.77
C TYR A 154 9.25 9.46 -6.29
N ILE A 155 9.77 8.30 -5.87
CA ILE A 155 9.22 7.00 -6.34
C ILE A 155 7.77 6.81 -5.87
N MET A 156 7.43 7.27 -4.66
CA MET A 156 6.08 7.14 -4.11
C MET A 156 5.07 8.12 -4.73
N ARG A 157 5.54 9.19 -5.38
CA ARG A 157 4.74 10.10 -6.21
C ARG A 157 4.77 9.77 -7.70
N TYR A 158 5.47 8.70 -8.09
CA TYR A 158 5.77 8.44 -9.50
C TYR A 158 4.52 8.13 -10.32
N ASN A 159 4.32 8.94 -11.36
CA ASN A 159 3.40 8.69 -12.45
C ASN A 159 3.90 9.39 -13.71
N ASP A 160 4.49 8.62 -14.61
CA ASP A 160 4.91 9.08 -15.94
C ASP A 160 4.21 8.24 -17.02
N TYR A 161 2.90 8.06 -16.87
CA TYR A 161 2.13 7.11 -17.69
C TYR A 161 2.22 7.37 -19.20
N THR A 162 2.54 8.60 -19.60
CA THR A 162 2.70 8.98 -21.00
C THR A 162 4.02 8.50 -21.61
N LEU A 163 5.05 8.18 -20.82
CA LEU A 163 6.36 7.75 -21.31
C LEU A 163 6.78 6.38 -20.77
N ASP A 164 6.39 6.00 -19.55
CA ASP A 164 6.73 4.71 -18.96
C ASP A 164 6.08 3.57 -19.75
N PRO A 165 6.86 2.63 -20.33
CA PRO A 165 6.31 1.50 -21.07
C PRO A 165 5.45 0.57 -20.20
N TYR A 166 5.68 0.49 -18.88
CA TYR A 166 4.89 -0.36 -17.99
C TYR A 166 3.53 0.23 -17.63
N SER A 167 3.32 1.53 -17.91
CA SER A 167 2.02 2.17 -17.69
C SER A 167 1.05 1.96 -18.84
N GLU A 168 1.52 1.53 -20.02
CA GLU A 168 0.66 1.25 -21.18
C GLU A 168 -0.27 2.43 -21.58
N LYS A 169 0.19 3.67 -21.34
CA LYS A 169 -0.60 4.91 -21.53
C LYS A 169 -1.84 5.02 -20.63
N ASP A 170 -1.96 4.19 -19.60
CA ASP A 170 -3.01 4.27 -18.60
C ASP A 170 -2.48 5.00 -17.35
N PRO A 171 -3.06 6.15 -16.96
CA PRO A 171 -2.65 6.88 -15.77
C PRO A 171 -2.93 6.15 -14.46
N MET A 172 -3.67 5.04 -14.47
CA MET A 172 -3.85 4.14 -13.33
C MET A 172 -2.69 3.17 -13.13
N ASN A 173 -1.94 2.88 -14.19
CA ASN A 173 -0.83 1.92 -14.17
C ASN A 173 0.49 2.58 -13.74
N ALA A 174 0.46 3.23 -12.57
CA ALA A 174 1.59 3.91 -11.96
C ALA A 174 1.63 3.63 -10.45
N ILE A 175 2.73 4.00 -9.77
CA ILE A 175 2.79 3.91 -8.30
C ILE A 175 1.76 4.84 -7.68
N CYS A 176 1.68 6.08 -8.17
CA CYS A 176 0.70 7.06 -7.75
C CYS A 176 -0.30 7.36 -8.88
N SER A 177 -1.35 6.53 -8.97
CA SER A 177 -2.35 6.59 -10.04
C SER A 177 -3.14 7.91 -10.13
N ARG A 178 -3.60 8.27 -11.33
CA ARG A 178 -4.36 9.49 -11.67
C ARG A 178 -5.62 9.17 -12.48
N GLY A 179 -6.69 8.75 -11.81
CA GLY A 179 -7.95 8.37 -12.48
C GLY A 179 -8.65 9.52 -13.18
N ASP A 180 -8.42 10.76 -12.74
CA ASP A 180 -8.95 11.97 -13.36
C ASP A 180 -8.35 12.25 -14.76
N LEU A 181 -7.21 11.64 -15.08
CA LEU A 181 -6.54 11.77 -16.38
C LEU A 181 -6.93 10.66 -17.39
N GLN A 182 -7.82 9.74 -17.01
CA GLN A 182 -8.33 8.73 -17.94
C GLN A 182 -9.23 9.36 -19.02
N GLU A 183 -9.45 8.66 -20.13
CA GLU A 183 -10.42 9.07 -21.16
C GLU A 183 -11.84 9.23 -20.59
N LYS A 184 -12.18 8.38 -19.61
CA LYS A 184 -13.36 8.52 -18.76
C LYS A 184 -12.88 8.89 -17.36
N PRO A 185 -12.78 10.19 -17.03
CA PRO A 185 -12.27 10.64 -15.75
C PRO A 185 -13.09 10.05 -14.60
N GLU A 186 -12.39 9.60 -13.56
CA GLU A 186 -12.99 9.21 -12.29
C GLU A 186 -12.32 9.93 -11.13
N ALA A 187 -13.09 10.21 -10.07
CA ALA A 187 -12.59 10.78 -8.81
C ALA A 187 -11.85 9.72 -7.98
N GLY A 188 -10.84 9.08 -8.57
CA GLY A 188 -10.10 7.96 -8.00
C GLY A 188 -8.62 8.01 -8.32
N GLY A 189 -7.81 7.37 -7.48
CA GLY A 189 -6.37 7.29 -7.65
C GLY A 189 -5.61 7.50 -6.34
N CYS A 190 -4.32 7.77 -6.48
CA CYS A 190 -3.45 8.11 -5.38
C CYS A 190 -3.68 9.57 -4.94
N TYR A 191 -3.96 9.79 -3.66
CA TYR A 191 -4.29 11.12 -3.12
C TYR A 191 -3.45 11.53 -1.92
N ASP A 192 -2.43 10.75 -1.56
CA ASP A 192 -1.46 11.14 -0.54
C ASP A 192 -0.15 10.37 -0.73
N THR A 193 0.88 10.79 0.02
CA THR A 193 2.06 9.97 0.30
C THR A 193 2.55 10.29 1.70
N LYS A 194 2.94 9.25 2.45
CA LYS A 194 3.58 9.39 3.76
C LYS A 194 4.88 8.61 3.76
N VAL A 195 5.97 9.21 4.21
CA VAL A 195 7.31 8.59 4.23
C VAL A 195 8.00 8.88 5.55
N THR A 196 8.60 7.86 6.15
CA THR A 196 9.48 7.99 7.32
C THR A 196 10.71 7.13 7.10
N ASP A 197 11.84 7.55 7.68
CA ASP A 197 13.00 6.68 7.87
C ASP A 197 13.06 6.17 9.32
N TYR A 198 14.11 5.40 9.62
CA TYR A 198 14.38 4.89 10.97
C TYR A 198 14.44 6.02 12.02
N PHE A 199 15.18 7.09 11.75
CA PHE A 199 15.43 8.16 12.72
C PHE A 199 14.19 9.02 12.97
N MET A 200 13.40 9.27 11.93
CA MET A 200 12.11 9.97 12.02
C MET A 200 11.09 9.14 12.79
N ALA A 201 11.00 7.83 12.51
CA ALA A 201 10.06 6.95 13.19
C ALA A 201 10.34 6.86 14.70
N MET A 202 11.61 6.83 15.11
CA MET A 202 12.01 6.89 16.52
C MET A 202 11.60 8.20 17.23
N LYS A 203 11.36 9.27 16.45
CA LYS A 203 10.84 10.57 16.93
C LYS A 203 9.35 10.73 16.70
N SER A 204 8.67 9.69 16.19
CA SER A 204 7.27 9.76 15.76
C SER A 204 6.99 10.87 14.74
N THR A 205 7.91 11.11 13.81
CA THR A 205 7.75 12.06 12.70
C THR A 205 7.68 11.37 11.36
N ALA A 206 7.08 12.03 10.36
CA ALA A 206 7.02 11.56 8.98
C ALA A 206 6.84 12.75 8.03
N TRP A 207 7.28 12.62 6.78
CA TRP A 207 6.86 13.52 5.71
C TRP A 207 5.49 13.09 5.18
N ALA A 208 4.60 14.05 4.94
CA ALA A 208 3.31 13.80 4.32
C ALA A 208 3.00 14.83 3.23
N GLU A 209 2.49 14.35 2.10
CA GLU A 209 1.90 15.17 1.03
C GLU A 209 0.45 14.74 0.85
N ASN A 210 -0.46 15.70 0.71
CA ASN A 210 -1.88 15.48 0.46
C ASN A 210 -2.22 15.95 -0.96
N GLY A 211 -2.82 15.08 -1.75
CA GLY A 211 -3.30 15.36 -3.10
C GLY A 211 -2.84 14.35 -4.15
N PRO A 212 -3.44 14.39 -5.36
CA PRO A 212 -2.96 13.65 -6.53
C PRO A 212 -1.58 14.10 -6.99
N THR A 213 -0.82 13.23 -7.66
CA THR A 213 0.56 13.56 -8.03
C THR A 213 0.60 14.57 -9.16
N HIS A 214 1.41 15.59 -9.00
CA HIS A 214 1.71 16.60 -10.02
C HIS A 214 3.17 16.49 -10.51
N GLN A 215 3.86 15.38 -10.19
CA GLN A 215 5.21 15.12 -10.66
C GLN A 215 5.24 14.91 -12.18
N GLY A 216 5.56 15.96 -12.93
CA GLY A 216 5.51 15.94 -14.40
C GLY A 216 4.09 15.99 -14.97
N LEU A 217 3.07 16.22 -14.13
CA LEU A 217 1.66 16.30 -14.49
C LEU A 217 1.06 17.61 -13.99
N SER A 218 -0.05 18.06 -14.57
CA SER A 218 -0.76 19.21 -14.01
C SER A 218 -1.36 18.87 -12.64
N PRO A 219 -1.30 19.80 -11.66
CA PRO A 219 -2.04 19.68 -10.40
C PRO A 219 -3.51 19.40 -10.64
N PHE A 220 -4.09 18.54 -9.81
CA PHE A 220 -5.52 18.25 -9.86
C PHE A 220 -6.33 19.48 -9.45
N SER A 221 -7.42 19.74 -10.16
CA SER A 221 -8.34 20.84 -9.87
C SER A 221 -9.78 20.37 -10.04
N TRP A 222 -10.58 20.44 -8.96
CA TRP A 222 -12.00 20.07 -8.98
C TRP A 222 -12.75 20.82 -10.08
N SER A 223 -12.65 22.14 -10.11
CA SER A 223 -13.32 23.00 -11.09
C SER A 223 -12.91 22.75 -12.55
N LYS A 224 -11.72 22.18 -12.80
CA LYS A 224 -11.21 21.89 -14.15
C LYS A 224 -11.29 20.41 -14.55
N SER A 225 -11.55 19.52 -13.60
CA SER A 225 -11.57 18.06 -13.82
C SER A 225 -12.79 17.58 -14.64
N GLY A 226 -13.88 18.35 -14.66
CA GLY A 226 -15.16 17.91 -15.22
C GLY A 226 -15.93 16.92 -14.34
N LEU A 227 -15.36 16.55 -13.17
CA LEU A 227 -16.01 15.70 -12.18
C LEU A 227 -17.08 16.50 -11.41
N THR A 228 -18.12 15.81 -10.94
CA THR A 228 -19.26 16.43 -10.24
C THR A 228 -19.43 15.93 -8.80
N ASP A 229 -18.46 15.15 -8.32
CA ASP A 229 -18.43 14.54 -7.00
C ASP A 229 -18.47 15.60 -5.89
N PRO A 230 -19.26 15.41 -4.81
CA PRO A 230 -19.26 16.32 -3.67
C PRO A 230 -17.92 16.36 -2.94
N HIS A 231 -17.38 17.56 -2.73
CA HIS A 231 -16.05 17.77 -2.13
C HIS A 231 -16.01 18.96 -1.17
N LEU A 232 -17.11 19.21 -0.44
CA LEU A 232 -17.22 20.34 0.49
C LEU A 232 -16.07 20.36 1.51
N GLY A 233 -15.41 21.51 1.63
CA GLY A 233 -14.30 21.73 2.56
C GLY A 233 -12.93 21.34 2.00
N GLN A 234 -12.87 20.75 0.80
CA GLN A 234 -11.61 20.55 0.09
C GLN A 234 -11.18 21.83 -0.66
N PRO A 235 -9.87 22.06 -0.83
CA PRO A 235 -9.38 23.08 -1.75
C PRO A 235 -9.77 22.73 -3.19
N ASP A 236 -9.95 23.75 -4.05
CA ASP A 236 -10.23 23.51 -5.46
C ASP A 236 -9.02 22.89 -6.19
N ILE A 237 -7.81 23.33 -5.86
CA ILE A 237 -6.55 22.88 -6.48
C ILE A 237 -5.69 22.18 -5.44
N PHE A 238 -5.19 20.99 -5.79
CA PHE A 238 -4.25 20.22 -4.98
C PHE A 238 -2.84 20.35 -5.55
N ASP A 239 -2.15 21.40 -5.13
CA ASP A 239 -0.76 21.73 -5.48
C ASP A 239 0.09 21.89 -4.21
N PHE A 240 -0.04 20.91 -3.31
CA PHE A 240 0.70 20.88 -2.05
C PHE A 240 2.03 20.15 -2.25
N GLY A 241 3.02 20.52 -1.44
CA GLY A 241 4.25 19.76 -1.29
C GLY A 241 4.28 19.00 0.03
N PHE A 242 5.31 18.16 0.20
CA PHE A 242 5.57 17.47 1.46
C PHE A 242 5.78 18.45 2.62
N ILE A 243 5.13 18.14 3.75
CA ILE A 243 5.34 18.80 5.04
C ILE A 243 5.81 17.76 6.08
N GLU A 244 6.65 18.19 7.01
CA GLU A 244 7.06 17.33 8.12
C GLU A 244 5.95 17.33 9.18
N MET A 245 5.40 16.15 9.43
CA MET A 245 4.41 15.90 10.46
C MET A 245 5.13 15.57 11.77
N THR A 246 4.96 16.43 12.77
CA THR A 246 5.60 16.27 14.08
C THR A 246 4.57 16.30 15.21
N PRO A 247 4.74 15.46 16.25
CA PRO A 247 3.89 15.52 17.43
C PRO A 247 4.06 16.89 18.11
N HIS A 248 2.96 17.63 18.24
CA HIS A 248 2.90 18.78 19.12
C HIS A 248 2.27 18.30 20.41
N LEU A 249 3.11 18.02 21.41
CA LEU A 249 2.61 17.84 22.77
C LEU A 249 2.13 19.22 23.26
N PRO A 250 0.88 19.34 23.74
CA PRO A 250 0.46 20.52 24.48
C PRO A 250 1.24 20.70 25.78
#